data_AF-A0ABD0NNN1-F1
#
_entry.id   AF-A0ABD0NNN1-F1
#
_cell.length_a   1.000
_cell.length_b   1.000
_cell.length_c   1.000
_cell.angle_alpha   90.00
_cell.angle_beta   90.00
_cell.angle_gamma   90.00
#
_symmetry.space_group_name_H-M   'P 1'
#
loop_
_entity.id
_entity.type
_entity.pdbx_description
1 polymer ?
#
loop_
_entity_poly.entity_id
_entity_poly.type
_entity_poly.pdbx_seq_one_letter_code
_entity_poly.pdbx_strand_id
1 'polypeptide(L)' 'DHCPDPGVPPGSNRIGSIFHTGNKVTYRCESPLTLIGSKVRVCQDGGQWSGTEPQCY' A
#
# COMPACT_ATOMS: atom_id res chain seq x y z
N ASP A 1 -3.90 -16.51 6.58
CA ASP A 1 -4.81 -15.35 6.42
C ASP A 1 -4.40 -14.50 5.21
N HIS A 2 -5.37 -13.79 4.62
CA HIS A 2 -5.15 -12.93 3.45
C HIS A 2 -5.71 -11.54 3.75
N CYS A 3 -5.05 -10.50 3.21
CA CYS A 3 -5.55 -9.14 3.24
C CYS A 3 -6.37 -8.82 1.98
N PRO A 4 -7.33 -7.89 2.06
CA PRO A 4 -8.03 -7.39 0.87
C PRO A 4 -7.05 -6.66 -0.05
N ASP A 5 -7.40 -6.51 -1.33
CA ASP A 5 -6.61 -5.67 -2.24
C ASP A 5 -6.61 -4.22 -1.69
N PRO A 6 -5.43 -3.63 -1.36
CA PRO A 6 -5.34 -2.30 -0.78
C PRO A 6 -5.54 -1.16 -1.80
N GLY A 7 -5.89 -1.48 -3.05
CA GLY A 7 -6.10 -0.53 -4.13
C GLY A 7 -4.83 0.23 -4.56
N VAL A 8 -5.01 1.08 -5.56
CA VAL A 8 -3.98 2.02 -6.04
C VAL A 8 -4.55 3.43 -5.92
N PRO A 9 -4.10 4.23 -4.93
CA PRO A 9 -4.53 5.61 -4.77
C PRO A 9 -4.26 6.45 -6.04
N PRO A 10 -5.09 7.47 -6.33
CA PRO A 10 -4.89 8.36 -7.47
C PRO A 10 -3.49 9.02 -7.47
N GLY A 11 -2.88 9.12 -8.66
CA GLY A 11 -1.53 9.70 -8.80
C GLY A 11 -0.41 8.85 -8.18
N SER A 12 -0.71 7.59 -7.80
CA SER A 12 0.26 6.66 -7.25
C SER A 12 0.38 5.40 -8.09
N ASN A 13 1.51 4.73 -7.95
CA ASN A 13 1.79 3.40 -8.47
C ASN A 13 2.08 2.45 -7.32
N ARG A 14 1.48 1.26 -7.36
CA ARG A 14 1.71 0.19 -6.38
C ARG A 14 2.61 -0.89 -6.96
N ILE A 15 3.62 -1.27 -6.18
CA ILE A 15 4.54 -2.38 -6.46
C ILE A 15 4.20 -3.53 -5.50
N GLY A 16 3.94 -4.70 -6.07
CA GLY A 16 3.49 -5.90 -5.35
C GLY A 16 2.00 -6.18 -5.57
N SER A 17 1.68 -7.46 -5.72
CA SER A 17 0.34 -7.98 -6.03
C SER A 17 -0.02 -9.22 -5.20
N ILE A 18 0.79 -9.55 -4.20
CA ILE A 18 0.58 -10.70 -3.31
C ILE A 18 0.09 -10.18 -1.96
N PHE A 19 -1.05 -10.70 -1.49
CA PHE A 19 -1.75 -10.20 -0.29
C PHE A 19 -1.88 -11.25 0.81
N HIS A 20 -1.00 -12.27 0.84
CA HIS A 20 -0.90 -13.18 1.98
C HIS A 20 -0.20 -12.49 3.16
N THR A 21 -0.50 -12.92 4.38
CA THR A 21 0.25 -12.51 5.59
C THR A 21 1.76 -12.47 5.32
N GLY A 22 2.41 -11.40 5.75
CA GLY A 22 3.85 -11.17 5.61
C GLY A 22 4.27 -10.56 4.28
N ASN A 23 3.42 -10.58 3.25
CA ASN A 23 3.69 -9.88 2.00
C ASN A 23 3.52 -8.37 2.16
N LYS A 24 4.22 -7.62 1.31
CA LYS A 24 4.23 -6.17 1.35
C LYS A 24 3.92 -5.57 -0.01
N VAL A 25 3.26 -4.44 0.00
CA VAL A 25 3.08 -3.55 -1.14
C VAL A 25 3.83 -2.26 -0.88
N THR A 26 4.37 -1.66 -1.95
CA THR A 26 5.07 -0.37 -1.89
C THR A 26 4.41 0.61 -2.82
N TYR A 27 4.11 1.80 -2.31
CA TYR A 27 3.50 2.88 -3.06
C TYR A 27 4.55 3.92 -3.46
N ARG A 28 4.36 4.52 -4.62
CA ARG A 28 5.15 5.63 -5.13
C ARG A 28 4.22 6.63 -5.78
N CYS A 29 4.38 7.91 -5.47
CA CYS A 29 3.66 8.95 -6.20
C CYS A 29 4.34 9.24 -7.53
N GLU A 30 3.52 9.61 -8.52
CA GLU A 30 4.00 10.17 -9.76
C GLU A 30 4.54 11.57 -9.52
N SER A 31 5.60 11.95 -10.23
CA SER A 31 6.16 13.31 -10.13
C SER A 31 5.14 14.32 -10.69
N PRO A 32 4.93 15.49 -10.05
CA PRO A 32 5.66 16.06 -8.91
C PRO A 32 5.00 15.81 -7.53
N LEU A 33 4.06 14.87 -7.43
CA LEU A 33 3.27 14.65 -6.22
C LEU A 33 4.11 14.05 -5.09
N THR A 34 3.77 14.42 -3.87
CA THR A 34 4.41 13.96 -2.64
C THR A 34 3.55 12.90 -1.95
N LEU A 35 4.19 11.83 -1.48
CA LEU A 35 3.52 10.74 -0.77
C LEU A 35 3.28 11.12 0.70
N ILE A 36 2.01 11.09 1.09
CA ILE A 36 1.57 11.20 2.49
C ILE A 36 1.05 9.84 2.94
N GLY A 37 1.39 9.42 4.16
CA GLY A 37 1.01 8.11 4.70
C GLY A 37 2.10 7.05 4.54
N SER A 38 1.70 5.78 4.50
CA SER A 38 2.66 4.67 4.53
C SER A 38 3.12 4.27 3.13
N LYS A 39 4.40 4.55 2.84
CA LYS A 39 5.06 4.14 1.58
C LYS A 39 5.06 2.62 1.40
N VAL A 40 5.16 1.86 2.49
CA VAL A 40 5.13 0.40 2.48
C VAL A 40 4.05 -0.05 3.45
N ARG A 41 3.19 -0.97 2.99
CA ARG A 41 2.19 -1.64 3.82
C ARG A 41 2.43 -3.13 3.79
N VAL A 42 2.32 -3.79 4.94
CA VAL A 42 2.53 -5.23 5.12
C VAL A 42 1.21 -5.86 5.50
N CYS A 43 0.86 -6.99 4.89
CA CYS A 43 -0.31 -7.75 5.28
C CYS A 43 -0.03 -8.44 6.62
N GLN A 44 -0.78 -8.07 7.65
CA GLN A 44 -0.63 -8.60 9.00
C GLN A 44 -1.57 -9.78 9.23
N ASP A 45 -1.26 -10.57 10.26
CA ASP A 45 -2.21 -11.56 10.79
C ASP A 45 -3.51 -10.85 11.19
N GLY A 46 -4.66 -11.46 10.86
CA GLY A 46 -5.97 -10.82 10.99
C GLY A 46 -6.48 -10.09 9.74
N GLY A 47 -5.75 -10.13 8.63
CA GLY A 47 -6.24 -9.66 7.32
C GLY A 47 -6.26 -8.14 7.17
N GLN A 48 -5.46 -7.42 7.95
CA GLN A 48 -5.31 -5.97 7.88
C GLN A 48 -3.94 -5.56 7.35
N TRP A 49 -3.92 -4.47 6.58
CA TRP A 49 -2.68 -3.86 6.13
C TRP A 49 -2.12 -2.92 7.19
N SER A 50 -0.83 -3.03 7.45
CA SER A 50 -0.13 -2.14 8.37
C SER A 50 -0.12 -0.69 7.87
N GLY A 51 0.07 0.22 8.82
CA GLY A 51 0.22 1.64 8.55
C GLY A 51 -1.06 2.31 8.05
N THR A 52 -0.88 3.50 7.49
CA THR A 52 -1.93 4.36 6.96
C THR A 52 -2.01 4.27 5.44
N GLU A 53 -3.22 4.40 4.91
CA GLU A 53 -3.45 4.44 3.47
C GLU A 53 -2.70 5.63 2.83
N PRO A 54 -1.90 5.40 1.78
CA PRO A 54 -1.14 6.46 1.16
C PRO A 54 -2.00 7.33 0.25
N GLN A 55 -1.67 8.61 0.18
CA GLN A 55 -2.24 9.57 -0.75
C GLN A 55 -1.13 10.39 -1.40
N CYS A 56 -1.38 10.86 -2.62
CA CYS A 56 -0.46 11.69 -3.38
C CYS A 56 -1.07 13.08 -3.60
N TYR A 57 -0.32 14.13 -3.27
CA TYR A 57 -0.72 15.53 -3.40
C TYR A 57 0.39 16.39 -4.01
#